data_AF-A0A0K9GTD3-F1
#
_entry.id   AF-A0A0K9GTD3-F1
#
_cell.length_a   1.000
_cell.length_b   1.000
_cell.length_c   1.000
_cell.angle_alpha   90.00
_cell.angle_beta   90.00
_cell.angle_gamma   90.00
#
_symmetry.space_group_name_H-M   'P 1'
#
loop_
_entity.id
_entity.type
_entity.pdbx_description
1 polymer ?
#
loop_
_entity_poly.entity_id
_entity_poly.type
_entity_poly.pdbx_seq_one_letter_code
_entity_poly.pdbx_strand_id
1 'polypeptide(L)'
;MVSMSPYNSRFLKKYLDKHQINDPGYHIRPGYSNSLYNESIEKLVYYIQSLGTQVNLAVIMESLSEMYDIPEKIFWQITEMKLRESLQVIDIPERDREILHYQLFGNKEWPVKLIIRPLLEADGVPGAMPSGKGVGHNPFHVNY
;
A
#
# COMPACT_ATOMS: atom_id res chain seq x y z
N MET A 1 22.41 -9.30 -13.01
CA MET A 1 22.29 -8.06 -12.22
C MET A 1 21.03 -7.36 -12.72
N VAL A 2 19.91 -7.52 -12.02
CA VAL A 2 18.61 -6.96 -12.47
C VAL A 2 18.65 -5.45 -12.20
N SER A 3 18.76 -4.66 -13.27
CA SER A 3 18.51 -3.22 -13.21
C SER A 3 17.01 -3.02 -12.98
N MET A 4 16.61 -2.79 -11.73
CA MET A 4 15.27 -2.28 -11.44
C MET A 4 15.21 -0.83 -11.93
N SER A 5 14.30 -0.53 -12.86
CA SER A 5 14.00 0.84 -13.26
C SER A 5 13.58 1.64 -12.01
N PRO A 6 14.32 2.69 -11.60
CA PRO A 6 14.25 3.26 -10.25
C PRO A 6 13.08 4.22 -10.02
N TYR A 7 12.14 4.36 -10.96
CA TYR A 7 11.15 5.43 -10.84
C TYR A 7 9.96 4.98 -9.95
N ASN A 8 10.06 5.22 -8.64
CA ASN A 8 9.01 5.14 -7.60
C ASN A 8 8.94 3.90 -6.67
N SER A 9 9.97 3.08 -6.56
CA SER A 9 10.00 2.03 -5.52
C SER A 9 10.00 2.62 -4.10
N ARG A 10 9.33 1.93 -3.16
CA ARG A 10 9.15 2.35 -1.76
C ARG A 10 9.90 1.37 -0.87
N PHE A 11 10.71 1.90 0.05
CA PHE A 11 11.68 1.11 0.82
C PHE A 11 11.52 1.34 2.31
N LEU A 12 11.98 0.38 3.10
CA LEU A 12 12.18 0.49 4.54
C LEU A 12 13.62 0.07 4.82
N LYS A 13 14.46 1.04 5.23
CA LYS A 13 15.92 0.91 5.26
C LYS A 13 16.40 -0.31 6.05
N LYS A 14 15.79 -0.59 7.22
CA LYS A 14 16.13 -1.75 8.05
C LYS A 14 16.08 -3.09 7.30
N TYR A 15 15.17 -3.25 6.33
CA TYR A 15 15.06 -4.49 5.56
C TYR A 15 16.04 -4.56 4.40
N LEU A 16 16.38 -3.43 3.78
CA LEU A 16 17.49 -3.39 2.82
C LEU A 16 18.78 -3.84 3.51
N ASP A 17 19.05 -3.29 4.69
CA ASP A 17 20.25 -3.60 5.47
C ASP A 17 20.25 -5.07 5.94
N LYS A 18 19.11 -5.59 6.45
CA LYS A 18 18.96 -7.01 6.84
C LYS A 18 19.32 -7.96 5.70
N HIS A 19 18.90 -7.65 4.48
CA HIS A 19 19.10 -8.49 3.31
C HIS A 19 20.34 -8.12 2.48
N GLN A 20 21.19 -7.20 2.97
CA GLN A 20 22.39 -6.72 2.28
C GLN A 20 22.08 -6.20 0.85
N ILE A 21 20.90 -5.60 0.68
CA ILE A 21 20.48 -4.98 -0.58
C ILE A 21 21.03 -3.56 -0.59
N ASN A 22 21.82 -3.24 -1.62
CA ASN A 22 22.38 -1.91 -1.80
C ASN A 22 21.29 -0.85 -1.86
N ASP A 23 21.58 0.29 -1.24
CA ASP A 23 20.71 1.44 -1.30
C ASP A 23 20.66 1.98 -2.74
N PRO A 24 19.47 2.20 -3.33
CA PRO A 24 19.34 2.78 -4.66
C PRO A 24 19.84 4.23 -4.77
N GLY A 25 20.08 4.93 -3.65
CA GLY A 25 20.74 6.23 -3.65
C GLY A 25 19.90 7.35 -4.27
N TYR A 26 18.60 7.41 -3.96
CA TYR A 26 17.73 8.46 -4.50
C TYR A 26 18.17 9.84 -4.05
N HIS A 27 18.29 10.75 -5.01
CA HIS A 27 18.54 12.16 -4.75
C HIS A 27 17.21 12.85 -4.45
N ILE A 28 16.97 13.14 -3.18
CA ILE A 28 15.74 13.79 -2.71
C ILE A 28 16.03 15.27 -2.49
N ARG A 29 15.15 16.13 -3.03
CA ARG A 29 15.24 17.57 -2.79
C ARG A 29 15.02 17.88 -1.30
N PRO A 30 15.90 18.67 -0.66
CA PRO A 30 15.67 19.15 0.70
C PRO A 30 14.32 19.87 0.83
N GLY A 31 13.60 19.62 1.93
CA GLY A 31 12.29 20.24 2.19
C GLY A 31 11.08 19.56 1.54
N TYR A 32 11.27 18.49 0.76
CA TYR A 32 10.16 17.70 0.20
C TYR A 32 9.86 16.45 1.04
N SER A 33 8.58 16.09 1.11
CA SER A 33 8.14 14.86 1.77
C SER A 33 8.72 13.64 1.06
N ASN A 34 9.60 12.91 1.76
CA ASN A 34 10.23 11.70 1.25
C ASN A 34 9.27 10.51 1.40
N SER A 35 8.57 10.18 0.33
CA SER A 35 7.75 8.97 0.27
C SER A 35 8.55 7.72 -0.08
N LEU A 36 9.76 7.86 -0.66
CA LEU A 36 10.59 6.76 -1.15
C LEU A 36 11.15 5.90 -0.02
N TYR A 37 11.63 6.53 1.06
CA TYR A 37 12.10 5.84 2.26
C TYR A 37 11.07 5.99 3.38
N ASN A 38 10.64 4.86 3.90
CA ASN A 38 9.66 4.76 4.97
C ASN A 38 10.37 4.39 6.26
N GLU A 39 9.94 5.02 7.35
CA GLU A 39 10.56 4.86 8.67
C GLU A 39 10.00 3.67 9.45
N SER A 40 8.83 3.16 9.04
CA SER A 40 8.13 2.10 9.72
C SER A 40 7.40 1.18 8.74
N ILE A 41 7.02 -0.01 9.21
CA ILE A 41 6.33 -0.99 8.37
C ILE A 41 4.88 -0.57 8.10
N GLU A 42 4.27 0.17 9.01
CA GLU A 42 2.95 0.81 8.87
C GLU A 42 2.98 1.85 7.73
N LYS A 43 4.03 2.66 7.66
CA LYS A 43 4.21 3.62 6.55
C LYS A 43 4.41 2.92 5.21
N LEU A 44 5.05 1.74 5.20
CA LEU A 44 5.28 0.98 3.98
C LEU A 44 4.01 0.23 3.52
N VAL A 45 3.29 -0.43 4.45
CA VAL A 45 2.07 -1.20 4.14
C VAL A 45 0.93 -0.32 3.63
N TYR A 46 0.94 0.98 3.95
CA TYR A 46 0.07 1.99 3.33
C TYR A 46 -0.03 1.85 1.81
N TYR A 47 1.09 1.61 1.11
CA TYR A 47 1.09 1.53 -0.35
C TYR A 47 0.47 0.22 -0.85
N ILE A 48 0.56 -0.86 -0.06
CA ILE A 48 -0.13 -2.12 -0.35
C ILE A 48 -1.63 -1.93 -0.14
N GLN A 49 -2.06 -1.38 1.01
CA GLN A 49 -3.47 -1.12 1.31
C GLN A 49 -4.12 -0.20 0.26
N SER A 50 -3.50 0.95 -0.01
CA SER A 50 -4.09 1.98 -0.88
C SER A 50 -3.92 1.67 -2.36
N LEU A 51 -2.68 1.61 -2.86
CA LEU A 51 -2.43 1.49 -4.30
C LEU A 51 -2.56 0.04 -4.78
N GLY A 52 -1.98 -0.89 -4.02
CA GLY A 52 -2.00 -2.31 -4.36
C GLY A 52 -3.41 -2.91 -4.30
N THR A 53 -4.13 -2.64 -3.22
CA THR A 53 -5.40 -3.32 -2.93
C THR A 53 -6.61 -2.45 -3.29
N GLN A 54 -6.78 -1.29 -2.65
CA GLN A 54 -7.98 -0.47 -2.82
C GLN A 54 -8.12 0.17 -4.21
N VAL A 55 -7.02 0.46 -4.90
CA VAL A 55 -7.05 1.03 -6.25
C VAL A 55 -6.90 -0.06 -7.31
N ASN A 56 -5.78 -0.79 -7.28
CA ASN A 56 -5.47 -1.72 -8.36
C ASN A 56 -6.35 -2.98 -8.32
N LEU A 57 -6.30 -3.76 -7.23
CA LEU A 57 -7.08 -4.99 -7.16
C LEU A 57 -8.59 -4.72 -7.15
N ALA A 58 -9.08 -3.71 -6.43
CA ALA A 58 -10.51 -3.42 -6.36
C ALA A 58 -11.14 -3.20 -7.75
N VAL A 59 -10.51 -2.42 -8.63
CA VAL A 59 -11.02 -2.16 -9.99
C VAL A 59 -11.01 -3.43 -10.84
N ILE A 60 -10.00 -4.29 -10.67
CA ILE A 60 -9.98 -5.60 -11.35
C ILE A 60 -11.13 -6.48 -10.84
N MET A 61 -11.36 -6.51 -9.53
CA MET A 61 -12.45 -7.29 -8.92
C MET A 61 -13.82 -6.81 -9.38
N GLU A 62 -14.04 -5.49 -9.41
CA GLU A 62 -15.25 -4.85 -9.92
C GLU A 62 -15.49 -5.25 -11.38
N SER A 63 -14.47 -5.10 -12.23
CA SER A 63 -14.56 -5.48 -13.66
C SER A 63 -14.89 -6.97 -13.84
N LEU A 64 -14.30 -7.85 -13.03
CA LEU A 64 -14.58 -9.30 -13.09
C LEU A 64 -15.98 -9.63 -12.56
N SER A 65 -16.42 -8.95 -11.50
CA SER A 65 -17.75 -9.11 -10.93
C SER A 65 -18.82 -8.76 -11.96
N GLU A 66 -18.66 -7.62 -12.64
CA GLU A 66 -19.58 -7.17 -13.70
C GLU A 66 -19.59 -8.12 -14.90
N MET A 67 -18.43 -8.55 -15.37
CA MET A 67 -18.32 -9.35 -16.61
C MET A 67 -18.75 -10.81 -16.44
N TYR A 68 -18.61 -11.37 -15.23
CA TYR A 68 -18.81 -12.80 -14.97
C TYR A 68 -19.91 -13.09 -13.94
N ASP A 69 -20.61 -12.07 -13.43
CA ASP A 69 -21.66 -12.19 -12.39
C ASP A 69 -21.17 -12.92 -11.13
N ILE A 70 -19.90 -12.68 -10.77
CA ILE A 70 -19.28 -13.26 -9.58
C ILE A 70 -19.30 -12.21 -8.46
N PRO A 71 -19.92 -12.46 -7.30
CA PRO A 71 -19.98 -11.48 -6.23
C PRO A 71 -18.59 -10.99 -5.78
N GLU A 72 -18.39 -9.67 -5.70
CA GLU A 72 -17.13 -9.05 -5.25
C GLU A 72 -16.61 -9.60 -3.91
N LYS A 73 -17.53 -9.95 -3.00
CA LYS A 73 -17.22 -10.58 -1.71
C LYS A 73 -16.28 -11.77 -1.87
N ILE A 74 -16.45 -12.59 -2.91
CA ILE A 74 -15.62 -13.76 -3.17
C ILE A 74 -14.18 -13.33 -3.46
N PHE A 75 -13.98 -12.30 -4.28
CA PHE A 75 -12.64 -11.79 -4.59
C PHE A 75 -11.97 -11.15 -3.36
N TRP A 76 -12.74 -10.43 -2.52
CA TRP A 76 -12.22 -9.89 -1.27
C TRP A 76 -11.80 -10.99 -0.30
N GLN A 77 -12.59 -12.07 -0.15
CA GLN A 77 -12.24 -13.24 0.67
C GLN A 77 -10.98 -13.94 0.16
N ILE A 78 -10.86 -14.15 -1.17
CA ILE A 78 -9.66 -14.72 -1.77
C ILE A 78 -8.44 -13.83 -1.52
N THR A 79 -8.60 -12.52 -1.67
CA THR A 79 -7.52 -11.55 -1.45
C THR A 79 -7.05 -11.55 -0.01
N GLU A 80 -7.98 -11.55 0.95
CA GLU A 80 -7.66 -11.66 2.37
C GLU A 80 -6.88 -12.95 2.67
N MET A 81 -7.40 -14.09 2.20
CA MET A 81 -6.77 -15.39 2.37
C MET A 81 -5.34 -15.40 1.79
N LYS A 82 -5.15 -14.90 0.57
CA LYS A 82 -3.83 -14.86 -0.08
C LYS A 82 -2.86 -13.90 0.60
N LEU A 83 -3.33 -12.78 1.12
CA LEU A 83 -2.48 -11.89 1.93
C LEU A 83 -2.10 -12.52 3.27
N ARG A 84 -3.00 -13.26 3.92
CA ARG A 84 -2.71 -13.99 5.16
C ARG A 84 -1.67 -15.09 4.94
N GLU A 85 -1.85 -15.92 3.91
CA GLU A 85 -0.88 -16.93 3.50
C GLU A 85 0.49 -16.30 3.20
N SER A 86 0.51 -15.19 2.45
CA SER A 86 1.74 -14.47 2.13
C SER A 86 2.43 -13.95 3.40
N LEU A 87 1.66 -13.40 4.34
CA LEU A 87 2.18 -12.92 5.61
C LEU A 87 2.75 -14.05 6.47
N GLN A 88 2.37 -15.32 6.28
CA GLN A 88 2.95 -16.44 7.03
C GLN A 88 4.33 -16.85 6.50
N VAL A 89 4.58 -16.70 5.20
CA VAL A 89 5.79 -17.24 4.55
C VAL A 89 6.93 -16.22 4.41
N ILE A 90 6.68 -14.93 4.60
CA ILE A 90 7.72 -13.90 4.51
C ILE A 90 8.66 -13.91 5.73
N ASP A 91 9.96 -13.73 5.47
CA ASP A 91 11.03 -13.62 6.48
C ASP A 91 11.10 -12.21 7.08
N ILE A 92 10.21 -11.96 8.04
CA ILE A 92 10.20 -10.74 8.85
C ILE A 92 10.21 -11.08 10.35
N PRO A 93 10.75 -10.19 11.21
CA PRO A 93 10.65 -10.33 12.65
C PRO A 93 9.20 -10.49 13.11
N GLU A 94 8.95 -11.30 14.12
CA GLU A 94 7.58 -11.60 14.57
C GLU A 94 6.81 -10.35 15.00
N ARG A 95 7.48 -9.41 15.67
CA ARG A 95 6.90 -8.10 16.00
C ARG A 95 6.38 -7.34 14.77
N ASP A 96 7.13 -7.36 13.68
CA ASP A 96 6.71 -6.70 12.43
C ASP A 96 5.55 -7.45 11.77
N ARG A 97 5.51 -8.79 11.92
CA ARG A 97 4.40 -9.64 11.47
C ARG A 97 3.11 -9.33 12.22
N GLU A 98 3.16 -9.19 13.54
CA GLU A 98 2.04 -8.79 14.39
C GLU A 98 1.50 -7.42 13.99
N ILE A 99 2.40 -6.44 13.75
CA ILE A 99 2.02 -5.11 13.27
C ILE A 99 1.31 -5.21 11.92
N LEU A 100 1.88 -5.93 10.95
CA LEU A 100 1.25 -6.12 9.64
C LEU A 100 -0.11 -6.82 9.76
N HIS A 101 -0.20 -7.85 10.60
CA HIS A 101 -1.44 -8.58 10.83
C HIS A 101 -2.52 -7.64 11.37
N TYR A 102 -2.19 -6.82 12.36
CA TYR A 102 -3.11 -5.80 12.88
C TYR A 102 -3.48 -4.76 11.82
N GLN A 103 -2.51 -4.17 11.12
CA GLN A 103 -2.76 -3.14 10.12
C GLN A 103 -3.63 -3.64 8.95
N LEU A 104 -3.38 -4.87 8.49
CA LEU A 104 -4.11 -5.45 7.36
C LEU A 104 -5.46 -6.02 7.78
N PHE A 105 -5.57 -6.71 8.92
CA PHE A 105 -6.72 -7.54 9.22
C PHE A 105 -7.38 -7.29 10.59
N GLY A 106 -6.73 -6.55 11.48
CA GLY A 106 -7.26 -6.23 12.81
C GLY A 106 -7.90 -4.86 12.88
N ASN A 107 -7.36 -3.90 12.13
CA ASN A 107 -7.84 -2.53 12.07
C ASN A 107 -9.07 -2.43 11.15
N LYS A 108 -10.20 -1.96 11.71
CA LYS A 108 -11.45 -1.75 10.96
C LYS A 108 -11.35 -0.65 9.92
N GLU A 109 -10.34 0.19 10.03
CA GLU A 109 -10.09 1.32 9.15
C GLU A 109 -8.78 1.14 8.39
N TRP A 110 -8.79 1.47 7.11
CA TRP A 110 -7.62 1.52 6.26
C TRP A 110 -7.34 2.94 5.79
N PRO A 111 -6.06 3.29 5.58
CA PRO A 111 -5.71 4.57 5.00
C PRO A 111 -6.09 4.58 3.51
N VAL A 112 -6.75 5.64 3.07
CA VAL A 112 -7.13 5.83 1.65
C VAL A 112 -6.29 6.92 1.01
N LYS A 113 -6.05 6.79 -0.30
CA LYS A 113 -5.39 7.84 -1.08
C LYS A 113 -6.45 8.81 -1.60
N LEU A 114 -6.35 10.07 -1.18
CA LEU A 114 -7.23 11.14 -1.67
C LEU A 114 -6.65 11.74 -2.95
N ILE A 115 -7.44 11.73 -4.02
CA ILE A 115 -7.07 12.33 -5.30
C ILE A 115 -7.91 13.58 -5.56
N ILE A 116 -9.23 13.50 -5.39
CA ILE A 116 -10.15 14.60 -5.73
C ILE A 116 -9.98 15.80 -4.80
N ARG A 117 -10.07 15.60 -3.48
CA ARG A 117 -9.99 16.70 -2.50
C ARG A 117 -8.72 17.55 -2.65
N PRO A 118 -7.50 16.97 -2.73
CA PRO A 118 -6.29 17.74 -2.98
C PRO A 118 -6.29 18.52 -4.30
N LEU A 119 -6.96 18.03 -5.35
CA LEU A 119 -7.10 18.78 -6.60
C LEU A 119 -8.00 20.01 -6.46
N LEU A 120 -8.97 19.97 -5.56
CA LEU A 120 -9.85 21.11 -5.27
C LEU A 120 -9.19 22.13 -4.33
N GLU A 121 -8.30 21.68 -3.44
CA GLU A 121 -7.62 22.52 -2.44
C GLU A 121 -6.26 23.07 -2.91
N ALA A 122 -5.70 22.58 -4.01
CA ALA A 122 -4.36 22.99 -4.45
C ALA A 122 -4.38 24.33 -5.22
N ASP A 123 -3.63 25.32 -4.73
CA ASP A 123 -3.37 26.60 -5.41
C ASP A 123 -2.37 26.50 -6.59
N GLY A 124 -2.43 25.42 -7.37
CA GLY A 124 -1.73 25.33 -8.65
C GLY A 124 -0.20 25.21 -8.58
N VAL A 125 0.39 24.66 -7.51
CA VAL A 125 1.85 24.44 -7.41
C VAL A 125 2.31 23.52 -8.56
N PRO A 126 3.18 23.98 -9.48
CA PRO A 126 3.61 23.17 -10.62
C PRO A 126 4.56 22.04 -10.19
N GLY A 127 4.34 20.83 -10.71
CA GLY A 127 5.37 19.76 -10.74
C GLY A 127 5.06 18.47 -10.00
N ALA A 128 3.95 18.37 -9.25
CA ALA A 128 3.49 17.10 -8.67
C ALA A 128 1.97 17.02 -8.65
N MET A 129 1.40 15.84 -8.92
CA MET A 129 -0.04 15.60 -8.75
C MET A 129 -0.41 15.74 -7.26
N PRO A 130 -1.29 16.68 -6.87
CA PRO A 130 -1.77 16.81 -5.50
C PRO A 130 -2.40 15.49 -5.06
N SER A 131 -1.93 14.94 -3.94
CA SER A 131 -2.55 13.76 -3.34
C SER A 131 -2.47 13.84 -1.82
N GLY A 132 -3.48 13.29 -1.17
CA GLY A 132 -3.64 13.33 0.28
C GLY A 132 -3.84 11.94 0.85
N LYS A 133 -3.89 11.87 2.18
CA LYS A 133 -4.22 10.66 2.93
C LYS A 133 -5.50 10.89 3.70
N GLY A 134 -6.41 9.93 3.63
CA GLY A 134 -7.62 9.89 4.44
C GLY A 134 -7.74 8.56 5.16
N VAL A 135 -8.88 8.36 5.80
CA VAL A 135 -9.24 7.11 6.46
C VAL A 135 -10.55 6.60 5.85
N GLY A 136 -10.61 5.31 5.57
CA GLY A 136 -11.78 4.64 5.02
C GLY A 136 -11.96 3.25 5.63
N HIS A 137 -12.95 2.53 5.15
CA HIS A 137 -13.24 1.18 5.63
C HIS A 137 -12.14 0.18 5.20
N ASN A 138 -11.77 -0.73 6.10
CA ASN A 138 -10.98 -1.89 5.73
C ASN A 138 -11.89 -2.91 5.03
N PRO A 139 -11.65 -3.26 3.74
CA PRO A 139 -12.49 -4.18 2.97
C PRO A 139 -12.59 -5.60 3.54
N PHE A 140 -11.74 -5.96 4.52
CA PHE A 140 -11.82 -7.25 5.20
C PHE A 140 -12.72 -7.24 6.46
N HIS A 141 -13.29 -6.08 6.83
CA HIS A 141 -14.19 -5.93 7.99
C HIS A 141 -15.66 -5.70 7.61
N VAL A 142 -16.14 -6.38 6.57
CA VAL A 142 -17.54 -6.23 6.15
C VAL A 142 -18.43 -7.11 7.04
N ASN A 143 -19.40 -6.50 7.72
CA ASN A 143 -20.55 -7.22 8.27
C ASN A 143 -21.46 -7.59 7.08
N TYR A 144 -21.58 -8.87 6.78
CA TYR A 144 -22.59 -9.41 5.86
C TYR A 144 -23.72 -10.03 6.66
#